data_AF-A0A3C0TCT8-F1
#
_entry.id   AF-A0A3C0TCT8-F1
#
_cell.length_a   1.000
_cell.length_b   1.000
_cell.length_c   1.000
_cell.angle_alpha   90.00
_cell.angle_beta   90.00
_cell.angle_gamma   90.00
#
_symmetry.space_group_name_H-M   'P 1'
#
loop_
_entity.id
_entity.type
_entity.pdbx_description
1 polymer ?
#
loop_
_entity_poly.entity_id
_entity_poly.type
_entity_poly.pdbx_seq_one_letter_code
_entity_poly.pdbx_strand_id
1 'polypeptide(L)'
;MRQLPIRNTKVHGLYERSFSNDKMVRPRDQQKREAIVEATIKLVSEVGFVDASVAKIAKVANVSPATIYVYYKNKEDLLISIFVEIHGQKASAAMEGFDESSPLKEMFRKIWDNSFKFIAEKRDRMQYHAQFLNSPYSDLVSDTKASDILRPFLAALECGAREKVIKSVDENILVSVMFSAIPVLSGAMPAISGSTSEKIDAMQKNIETAFEMAWDAIKL
;
A
#
# COMPACT_ATOMS: atom_id res chain seq x y z
N MET A 1 3.31 -10.16 -35.58
CA MET A 1 3.34 -9.71 -34.17
C MET A 1 2.17 -10.39 -33.46
N ARG A 2 2.45 -11.34 -32.55
CA ARG A 2 1.41 -12.05 -31.81
C ARG A 2 0.88 -11.13 -30.70
N GLN A 3 -0.42 -10.82 -30.74
CA GLN A 3 -1.13 -10.18 -29.64
C GLN A 3 -1.11 -11.13 -28.43
N LEU A 4 -0.61 -10.64 -27.29
CA LEU A 4 -0.79 -11.31 -26.02
C LEU A 4 -2.25 -11.13 -25.59
N PRO A 5 -2.95 -12.18 -25.14
CA PRO A 5 -4.34 -12.06 -24.74
C PRO A 5 -4.43 -11.26 -23.43
N ILE A 6 -5.20 -10.19 -23.47
CA ILE A 6 -5.69 -9.47 -22.28
C ILE A 6 -6.48 -10.50 -21.47
N ARG A 7 -5.93 -10.96 -20.34
CA ARG A 7 -6.64 -11.82 -19.40
C ARG A 7 -7.74 -11.00 -18.73
N ASN A 8 -8.90 -10.97 -19.39
CA ASN A 8 -10.15 -10.57 -18.78
C ASN A 8 -10.60 -11.71 -17.85
N THR A 9 -10.12 -11.68 -16.61
CA THR A 9 -10.56 -12.63 -15.58
C THR A 9 -11.35 -11.85 -14.55
N LYS A 10 -12.68 -11.84 -14.72
CA LYS A 10 -13.59 -11.58 -13.61
C LYS A 10 -13.34 -12.68 -12.57
N VAL A 11 -12.52 -12.40 -11.57
CA VAL A 11 -12.40 -13.24 -10.37
C VAL A 11 -13.35 -12.66 -9.34
N HIS A 12 -14.49 -13.32 -9.15
CA HIS A 12 -15.45 -13.03 -8.11
C HIS A 12 -14.86 -13.31 -6.72
N GLY A 13 -14.90 -12.31 -5.85
CA GLY A 13 -15.15 -12.41 -4.42
C GLY A 13 -14.21 -13.29 -3.61
N LEU A 14 -13.03 -12.77 -3.25
CA LEU A 14 -12.25 -13.32 -2.15
C LEU A 14 -11.75 -12.16 -1.29
N TYR A 15 -12.19 -12.15 -0.03
CA TYR A 15 -11.76 -11.28 1.06
C TYR A 15 -12.50 -9.95 1.34
N GLU A 16 -13.83 -9.91 1.25
CA GLU A 16 -14.64 -8.85 1.87
C GLU A 16 -14.81 -9.08 3.39
N ARG A 17 -13.85 -8.64 4.21
CA ARG A 17 -14.10 -8.49 5.65
C ARG A 17 -14.36 -7.02 5.95
N SER A 18 -15.61 -6.69 6.28
CA SER A 18 -15.89 -5.39 6.90
C SER A 18 -15.29 -5.40 8.30
N PHE A 19 -14.21 -4.63 8.50
CA PHE A 19 -13.67 -4.33 9.82
C PHE A 19 -14.63 -3.40 10.58
N SER A 20 -15.75 -3.96 10.99
CA SER A 20 -16.68 -3.36 11.93
C SER A 20 -17.13 -4.46 12.88
N ASN A 21 -16.22 -4.84 13.78
CA ASN A 21 -16.65 -5.47 15.02
C ASN A 21 -16.02 -4.66 16.16
N ASP A 22 -16.54 -3.45 16.31
CA ASP A 22 -16.34 -2.57 17.46
C ASP A 22 -17.13 -3.13 18.66
N LYS A 23 -16.88 -4.41 18.97
CA LYS A 23 -17.15 -4.96 20.29
C LYS A 23 -15.88 -4.72 21.08
N MET A 24 -15.94 -3.88 22.12
CA MET A 24 -14.84 -3.54 23.03
C MET A 24 -13.79 -4.67 23.16
N VAL A 25 -12.78 -4.65 22.29
CA VAL A 25 -11.65 -5.56 22.35
C VAL A 25 -10.86 -5.12 23.57
N ARG A 26 -10.70 -6.00 24.56
CA ARG A 26 -9.99 -5.64 25.79
C ARG A 26 -8.57 -5.16 25.42
N PRO A 27 -7.99 -4.16 26.09
CA PRO A 27 -6.67 -3.64 25.74
C PRO A 27 -5.56 -4.71 25.62
N ARG A 28 -5.64 -5.76 26.44
CA ARG A 28 -4.73 -6.93 26.37
C ARG A 28 -4.89 -7.76 25.09
N ASP A 29 -6.11 -7.83 24.55
CA ASP A 29 -6.40 -8.57 23.33
C ASP A 29 -5.89 -7.78 22.10
N GLN A 30 -5.90 -6.43 22.15
CA GLN A 30 -5.27 -5.59 21.11
C GLN A 30 -3.74 -5.70 21.13
N GLN A 31 -3.11 -5.66 22.31
CA GLN A 31 -1.65 -5.80 22.43
C GLN A 31 -1.14 -7.12 21.84
N LYS A 32 -1.86 -8.22 22.06
CA LYS A 32 -1.52 -9.53 21.48
C LYS A 32 -1.68 -9.55 19.97
N ARG A 33 -2.77 -8.97 19.45
CA ARG A 33 -2.99 -8.85 18.00
C ARG A 33 -1.84 -8.06 17.36
N GLU A 34 -1.49 -6.92 17.93
CA GLU A 34 -0.40 -6.08 17.42
C GLU A 34 0.96 -6.80 17.50
N ALA A 35 1.24 -7.53 18.59
CA ALA A 35 2.45 -8.33 18.69
C ALA A 35 2.52 -9.42 17.60
N ILE A 36 1.39 -10.05 17.26
CA ILE A 36 1.31 -11.03 16.17
C ILE A 36 1.56 -10.35 14.81
N VAL A 37 0.97 -9.18 14.57
CA VAL A 37 1.16 -8.40 13.33
C VAL A 37 2.63 -8.02 13.16
N GLU A 38 3.24 -7.39 14.16
CA GLU A 38 4.64 -6.95 14.12
C GLU A 38 5.60 -8.13 13.95
N ALA A 39 5.38 -9.23 14.67
CA ALA A 39 6.16 -10.45 14.52
C ALA A 39 6.06 -11.04 13.11
N THR A 40 4.87 -10.99 12.50
CA THR A 40 4.64 -11.50 11.15
C THR A 40 5.36 -10.64 10.12
N ILE A 41 5.23 -9.31 10.22
CA ILE A 41 5.89 -8.36 9.31
C ILE A 41 7.40 -8.54 9.36
N LYS A 42 7.97 -8.59 10.57
CA LYS A 42 9.41 -8.81 10.77
C LYS A 42 9.87 -10.16 10.24
N LEU A 43 9.15 -11.24 10.54
CA LEU A 43 9.58 -12.57 10.10
C LEU A 43 9.50 -12.72 8.58
N VAL A 44 8.47 -12.15 7.94
CA VAL A 44 8.33 -12.16 6.48
C VAL A 44 9.42 -11.33 5.81
N SER A 45 9.81 -10.18 6.37
CA SER A 45 10.91 -9.40 5.80
C SER A 45 12.26 -10.14 5.88
N GLU A 46 12.47 -10.97 6.90
CA GLU A 46 13.70 -11.74 7.11
C GLU A 46 13.77 -13.03 6.28
N VAL A 47 12.69 -13.82 6.23
CA VAL A 47 12.71 -15.18 5.64
C VAL A 47 11.68 -15.41 4.52
N GLY A 48 10.90 -14.39 4.17
CA GLY A 48 9.83 -14.50 3.19
C GLY A 48 8.59 -15.25 3.70
N PHE A 49 7.51 -15.22 2.88
CA PHE A 49 6.21 -15.76 3.30
C PHE A 49 6.22 -17.26 3.51
N VAL A 50 6.93 -18.04 2.69
CA VAL A 50 6.92 -19.51 2.76
C VAL A 50 7.49 -19.98 4.11
N ASP A 51 8.66 -19.48 4.48
CA ASP A 51 9.37 -19.93 5.68
C ASP A 51 8.86 -19.32 7.00
N ALA A 52 8.00 -18.31 6.94
CA ALA A 52 7.31 -17.69 8.07
C ALA A 52 6.18 -18.59 8.62
N SER A 53 6.52 -19.70 9.28
CA SER A 53 5.52 -20.62 9.88
C SER A 53 4.78 -19.99 11.09
N VAL A 54 3.54 -20.43 11.36
CA VAL A 54 2.77 -20.00 12.54
C VAL A 54 3.53 -20.22 13.85
N ALA A 55 4.30 -21.32 13.96
CA ALA A 55 5.12 -21.60 15.12
C ALA A 55 6.26 -20.57 15.31
N LYS A 56 6.92 -20.18 14.22
CA LYS A 56 7.96 -19.12 14.26
C LYS A 56 7.34 -17.76 14.59
N ILE A 57 6.19 -17.42 13.99
CA ILE A 57 5.45 -16.18 14.28
C ILE A 57 5.08 -16.13 15.76
N ALA A 58 4.49 -17.20 16.30
CA ALA A 58 4.10 -17.30 17.71
C ALA A 58 5.30 -17.11 18.66
N LYS A 59 6.45 -17.71 18.32
CA LYS A 59 7.70 -17.55 19.07
C LYS A 59 8.18 -16.10 19.08
N VAL A 60 8.19 -15.43 17.92
CA VAL A 60 8.63 -14.02 17.81
C VAL A 60 7.64 -13.08 18.52
N ALA A 61 6.34 -13.34 18.42
CA ALA A 61 5.28 -12.57 19.08
C ALA A 61 5.16 -12.84 20.59
N ASN A 62 5.91 -13.81 21.13
CA ASN A 62 5.80 -14.27 22.52
C ASN A 62 4.37 -14.68 22.92
N VAL A 63 3.71 -15.45 22.05
CA VAL A 63 2.37 -16.01 22.29
C VAL A 63 2.34 -17.51 21.95
N SER A 64 1.28 -18.22 22.35
CA SER A 64 1.07 -19.59 21.89
C SER A 64 0.56 -19.62 20.45
N PRO A 65 0.84 -20.66 19.64
CA PRO A 65 0.23 -20.81 18.31
C PRO A 65 -1.30 -20.78 18.36
N ALA A 66 -1.92 -21.35 19.40
CA ALA A 66 -3.35 -21.29 19.63
C ALA A 66 -3.88 -19.84 19.74
N THR A 67 -3.08 -18.92 20.32
CA THR A 67 -3.44 -17.50 20.42
C THR A 67 -3.58 -16.87 19.04
N ILE A 68 -2.73 -17.21 18.06
CA ILE A 68 -2.85 -16.69 16.68
C ILE A 68 -4.19 -17.14 16.07
N TYR A 69 -4.56 -18.41 16.28
CA TYR A 69 -5.81 -18.96 15.75
C TYR A 69 -7.09 -18.39 16.40
N VAL A 70 -6.97 -17.66 17.52
CA VAL A 70 -8.10 -16.88 18.07
C VAL A 70 -8.43 -15.69 17.18
N TYR A 71 -7.42 -15.07 16.56
CA TYR A 71 -7.59 -13.87 15.74
C TYR A 71 -7.72 -14.18 14.24
N TYR A 72 -7.04 -15.23 13.78
CA TYR A 72 -6.90 -15.55 12.36
C TYR A 72 -7.25 -17.01 12.09
N LYS A 73 -8.01 -17.27 11.03
CA LYS A 73 -8.49 -18.62 10.73
C LYS A 73 -7.35 -19.58 10.40
N ASN A 74 -6.34 -19.07 9.69
CA ASN A 74 -5.14 -19.79 9.29
C ASN A 74 -4.01 -18.79 8.97
N LYS A 75 -2.86 -19.28 8.52
CA LYS A 75 -1.71 -18.43 8.15
C LYS A 75 -2.05 -17.48 6.99
N GLU A 76 -2.78 -17.94 5.98
CA GLU A 76 -3.14 -17.11 4.83
C GLU A 76 -4.05 -15.96 5.25
N ASP A 77 -5.03 -16.24 6.13
CA ASP A 77 -5.94 -15.25 6.70
C ASP A 77 -5.17 -14.18 7.50
N LEU A 78 -4.15 -14.57 8.26
CA LEU A 78 -3.23 -13.64 8.92
C LEU A 78 -2.49 -12.75 7.90
N LEU A 79 -1.86 -13.35 6.89
CA LEU A 79 -1.04 -12.63 5.93
C LEU A 79 -1.86 -11.64 5.10
N ILE A 80 -3.02 -12.08 4.59
CA ILE A 80 -3.94 -11.25 3.82
C ILE A 80 -4.51 -10.13 4.69
N SER A 81 -4.90 -10.42 5.93
CA SER A 81 -5.47 -9.39 6.83
C SER A 81 -4.48 -8.27 7.13
N ILE A 82 -3.19 -8.60 7.32
CA ILE A 82 -2.13 -7.59 7.50
C ILE A 82 -1.99 -6.73 6.23
N PHE A 83 -1.98 -7.36 5.05
CA PHE A 83 -1.89 -6.63 3.78
C PHE A 83 -3.07 -5.66 3.59
N VAL A 84 -4.30 -6.14 3.78
CA VAL A 84 -5.52 -5.33 3.63
C VAL A 84 -5.53 -4.17 4.61
N GLU A 85 -5.09 -4.38 5.86
CA GLU A 85 -4.97 -3.31 6.85
C GLU A 85 -3.96 -2.25 6.40
N ILE A 86 -2.75 -2.66 6.01
CA ILE A 86 -1.70 -1.74 5.54
C ILE A 86 -2.18 -0.98 4.29
N HIS A 87 -2.82 -1.68 3.36
CA HIS A 87 -3.30 -1.10 2.11
C HIS A 87 -4.41 -0.07 2.35
N GLY A 88 -5.35 -0.36 3.26
CA GLY A 88 -6.38 0.58 3.71
C GLY A 88 -5.80 1.80 4.41
N GLN A 89 -4.86 1.61 5.36
CA GLN A 89 -4.18 2.71 6.05
C GLN A 89 -3.45 3.63 5.06
N LYS A 90 -2.79 3.04 4.04
CA LYS A 90 -2.12 3.81 2.98
C LYS A 90 -3.10 4.67 2.19
N ALA A 91 -4.25 4.11 1.78
CA ALA A 91 -5.27 4.87 1.05
C ALA A 91 -5.92 5.95 1.91
N SER A 92 -6.26 5.65 3.17
CA SER A 92 -6.77 6.64 4.12
C SER A 92 -5.80 7.80 4.32
N ALA A 93 -4.51 7.49 4.50
CA ALA A 93 -3.48 8.51 4.66
C ALA A 93 -3.34 9.36 3.41
N ALA A 94 -3.30 8.74 2.22
CA ALA A 94 -3.22 9.45 0.94
C ALA A 94 -4.35 10.49 0.77
N MET A 95 -5.58 10.12 1.15
CA MET A 95 -6.77 10.96 1.05
C MET A 95 -6.99 11.92 2.23
N GLU A 96 -6.07 11.98 3.21
CA GLU A 96 -6.21 12.84 4.38
C GLU A 96 -6.26 14.32 3.97
N GLY A 97 -7.38 14.99 4.28
CA GLY A 97 -7.60 16.39 3.92
C GLY A 97 -7.73 16.63 2.41
N PHE A 98 -8.17 15.62 1.65
CA PHE A 98 -8.54 15.76 0.25
C PHE A 98 -9.76 16.67 0.10
N ASP A 99 -9.71 17.57 -0.89
CA ASP A 99 -10.76 18.52 -1.21
C ASP A 99 -11.06 18.46 -2.71
N GLU A 100 -12.27 18.04 -3.05
CA GLU A 100 -12.75 17.89 -4.43
C GLU A 100 -12.96 19.23 -5.15
N SER A 101 -12.96 20.35 -4.43
CA SER A 101 -13.11 21.68 -5.04
C SER A 101 -11.78 22.31 -5.46
N SER A 102 -10.65 21.74 -5.05
CA SER A 102 -9.31 22.25 -5.37
C SER A 102 -8.90 21.94 -6.82
N PRO A 103 -8.01 22.74 -7.45
CA PRO A 103 -7.44 22.40 -8.75
C PRO A 103 -6.77 21.02 -8.77
N LEU A 104 -6.84 20.29 -9.89
CA LEU A 104 -6.32 18.91 -9.98
C LEU A 104 -4.83 18.79 -9.61
N LYS A 105 -4.00 19.79 -9.94
CA LYS A 105 -2.59 19.82 -9.54
C LYS A 105 -2.44 19.84 -8.01
N GLU A 106 -3.28 20.59 -7.32
CA GLU A 106 -3.28 20.70 -5.85
C GLU A 106 -3.80 19.43 -5.19
N MET A 107 -4.85 18.82 -5.74
CA MET A 107 -5.31 17.50 -5.33
C MET A 107 -4.19 16.45 -5.43
N PHE A 108 -3.50 16.41 -6.58
CA PHE A 108 -2.37 15.50 -6.78
C PHE A 108 -1.23 15.81 -5.79
N ARG A 109 -0.89 17.09 -5.58
CA ARG A 109 0.13 17.51 -4.61
C ARG A 109 -0.17 16.96 -3.22
N LYS A 110 -1.39 17.15 -2.75
CA LYS A 110 -1.82 16.70 -1.43
C LYS A 110 -1.65 15.19 -1.28
N ILE A 111 -2.14 14.42 -2.25
CA ILE A 111 -2.05 12.96 -2.24
C ILE A 111 -0.60 12.49 -2.34
N TRP A 112 0.22 13.16 -3.14
CA TRP A 112 1.65 12.88 -3.26
C TRP A 112 2.37 13.06 -1.92
N ASP A 113 2.19 14.20 -1.25
CA ASP A 113 2.86 14.52 0.02
C ASP A 113 2.43 13.55 1.12
N ASN A 114 1.12 13.27 1.21
CA ASN A 114 0.57 12.31 2.16
C ASN A 114 1.11 10.89 1.91
N SER A 115 1.16 10.46 0.64
CA SER A 115 1.68 9.14 0.25
C SER A 115 3.16 9.03 0.58
N PHE A 116 3.95 10.07 0.28
CA PHE A 116 5.36 10.12 0.60
C PHE A 116 5.60 10.01 2.10
N LYS A 117 4.89 10.82 2.90
CA LYS A 117 4.98 10.79 4.37
C LYS A 117 4.67 9.40 4.91
N PHE A 118 3.56 8.81 4.49
CA PHE A 118 3.15 7.49 4.96
C PHE A 118 4.20 6.42 4.62
N ILE A 119 4.70 6.40 3.38
CA ILE A 119 5.68 5.41 2.92
C ILE A 119 7.03 5.60 3.65
N ALA A 120 7.46 6.84 3.87
CA ALA A 120 8.69 7.15 4.58
C ALA A 120 8.65 6.75 6.07
N GLU A 121 7.49 6.93 6.74
CA GLU A 121 7.30 6.60 8.15
C GLU A 121 7.05 5.10 8.41
N LYS A 122 6.44 4.38 7.46
CA LYS A 122 6.00 2.98 7.64
C LYS A 122 6.84 1.96 6.87
N ARG A 123 8.17 2.14 6.84
CA ARG A 123 9.11 1.37 5.99
C ARG A 123 8.92 -0.15 6.07
N ASP A 124 8.94 -0.74 7.27
CA ASP A 124 8.81 -2.21 7.44
C ASP A 124 7.47 -2.73 6.90
N ARG A 125 6.40 -1.95 7.10
CA ARG A 125 5.07 -2.25 6.58
C ARG A 125 5.03 -2.12 5.05
N MET A 126 5.75 -1.16 4.48
CA MET A 126 5.88 -0.99 3.03
C MET A 126 6.72 -2.09 2.39
N GLN A 127 7.74 -2.59 3.08
CA GLN A 127 8.49 -3.76 2.64
C GLN A 127 7.59 -5.01 2.61
N TYR A 128 6.79 -5.24 3.67
CA TYR A 128 5.79 -6.31 3.68
C TYR A 128 4.77 -6.15 2.55
N HIS A 129 4.23 -4.94 2.36
CA HIS A 129 3.26 -4.63 1.31
C HIS A 129 3.82 -4.94 -0.09
N ALA A 130 5.05 -4.50 -0.36
CA ALA A 130 5.73 -4.76 -1.64
C ALA A 130 6.03 -6.25 -1.85
N GLN A 131 6.50 -6.97 -0.82
CA GLN A 131 6.72 -8.41 -0.92
C GLN A 131 5.39 -9.15 -1.15
N PHE A 132 4.31 -8.74 -0.49
CA PHE A 132 2.99 -9.35 -0.65
C PHE A 132 2.48 -9.23 -2.09
N LEU A 133 2.58 -8.03 -2.69
CA LEU A 133 2.20 -7.80 -4.09
C LEU A 133 2.98 -8.65 -5.10
N ASN A 134 4.20 -9.09 -4.74
CA ASN A 134 5.03 -9.96 -5.57
C ASN A 134 4.94 -11.45 -5.19
N SER A 135 3.95 -11.81 -4.37
CA SER A 135 3.73 -13.18 -3.91
C SER A 135 2.45 -13.78 -4.51
N PRO A 136 2.29 -15.12 -4.53
CA PRO A 136 1.05 -15.76 -4.94
C PRO A 136 -0.17 -15.37 -4.11
N TYR A 137 0.01 -14.80 -2.91
CA TYR A 137 -1.09 -14.32 -2.06
C TYR A 137 -1.77 -13.07 -2.63
N SER A 138 -1.12 -12.33 -3.53
CA SER A 138 -1.70 -11.16 -4.18
C SER A 138 -2.94 -11.50 -5.00
N ASP A 139 -2.94 -12.65 -5.67
CA ASP A 139 -4.08 -13.16 -6.46
C ASP A 139 -5.31 -13.50 -5.60
N LEU A 140 -5.13 -13.64 -4.29
CA LEU A 140 -6.21 -13.96 -3.33
C LEU A 140 -6.94 -12.72 -2.83
N VAL A 141 -6.44 -11.52 -3.15
CA VAL A 141 -7.05 -10.26 -2.73
C VAL A 141 -7.75 -9.64 -3.92
N SER A 142 -9.09 -9.70 -3.92
CA SER A 142 -9.90 -8.86 -4.79
C SER A 142 -10.23 -7.53 -4.13
N ASP A 143 -10.58 -6.54 -4.96
CA ASP A 143 -11.14 -5.22 -4.65
C ASP A 143 -11.25 -4.88 -3.16
N THR A 144 -10.42 -3.96 -2.69
CA THR A 144 -10.31 -3.64 -1.27
C THR A 144 -11.06 -2.35 -0.95
N LYS A 145 -11.38 -2.12 0.33
CA LYS A 145 -11.87 -0.80 0.79
C LYS A 145 -10.95 0.36 0.38
N ALA A 146 -9.67 0.11 0.10
CA ALA A 146 -8.75 1.12 -0.40
C ALA A 146 -9.16 1.66 -1.78
N SER A 147 -9.73 0.82 -2.66
CA SER A 147 -10.28 1.24 -3.95
C SER A 147 -11.39 2.27 -3.77
N ASP A 148 -12.31 2.01 -2.83
CA ASP A 148 -13.42 2.92 -2.53
C ASP A 148 -12.91 4.27 -2.00
N ILE A 149 -11.88 4.23 -1.14
CA ILE A 149 -11.27 5.43 -0.55
C ILE A 149 -10.63 6.30 -1.64
N LEU A 150 -9.96 5.71 -2.62
CA LEU A 150 -9.28 6.45 -3.69
C LEU A 150 -10.21 6.87 -4.84
N ARG A 151 -11.43 6.32 -4.92
CA ARG A 151 -12.38 6.58 -6.01
C ARG A 151 -12.60 8.07 -6.32
N PRO A 152 -12.74 8.99 -5.34
CA PRO A 152 -12.91 10.41 -5.65
C PRO A 152 -11.74 11.01 -6.43
N PHE A 153 -10.51 10.63 -6.06
CA PHE A 153 -9.32 11.09 -6.77
C PHE A 153 -9.22 10.50 -8.19
N LEU A 154 -9.50 9.21 -8.34
CA LEU A 154 -9.52 8.56 -9.67
C LEU A 154 -10.55 9.24 -10.59
N ALA A 155 -11.75 9.54 -10.07
CA ALA A 155 -12.77 10.28 -10.82
C ALA A 155 -12.31 11.69 -11.21
N ALA A 156 -11.56 12.38 -10.35
CA ALA A 156 -10.97 13.68 -10.66
C ALA A 156 -9.92 13.59 -11.79
N LEU A 157 -9.10 12.53 -11.82
CA LEU A 157 -8.17 12.27 -12.92
C LEU A 157 -8.91 12.02 -14.24
N GLU A 158 -9.96 11.21 -14.23
CA GLU A 158 -10.81 11.00 -15.41
C GLU A 158 -11.42 12.32 -15.91
N CYS A 159 -11.89 13.17 -14.99
CA CYS A 159 -12.42 14.49 -15.34
C CYS A 159 -11.35 15.38 -15.96
N GLY A 160 -10.17 15.46 -15.35
CA GLY A 160 -9.04 16.21 -15.89
C GLY A 160 -8.61 15.74 -17.27
N ALA A 161 -8.68 14.44 -17.55
CA ALA A 161 -8.40 13.90 -18.87
C ALA A 161 -9.45 14.33 -19.91
N ARG A 162 -10.74 14.30 -19.54
CA ARG A 162 -11.85 14.78 -20.41
C ARG A 162 -11.74 16.28 -20.69
N GLU A 163 -11.39 17.06 -19.67
CA GLU A 163 -11.23 18.51 -19.74
C GLU A 163 -9.90 18.96 -20.34
N LYS A 164 -9.04 18.01 -20.75
CA LYS A 164 -7.73 18.28 -21.36
C LYS A 164 -6.77 19.04 -20.43
N VAL A 165 -6.88 18.83 -19.12
CA VAL A 165 -5.93 19.29 -18.10
C VAL A 165 -4.73 18.33 -18.03
N ILE A 166 -4.98 17.04 -18.20
CA ILE A 166 -3.97 15.98 -18.22
C ILE A 166 -4.12 15.11 -19.48
N LYS A 167 -3.08 14.34 -19.80
CA LYS A 167 -3.06 13.39 -20.91
C LYS A 167 -4.14 12.31 -20.71
N SER A 168 -4.87 12.01 -21.79
CA SER A 168 -5.86 10.92 -21.81
C SER A 168 -5.18 9.60 -22.18
N VAL A 169 -4.78 8.84 -21.16
CA VAL A 169 -4.14 7.52 -21.26
C VAL A 169 -4.82 6.55 -20.28
N ASP A 170 -4.45 5.27 -20.35
CA ASP A 170 -4.92 4.27 -19.39
C ASP A 170 -4.62 4.69 -17.94
N GLU A 171 -5.60 4.50 -17.05
CA GLU A 171 -5.51 4.89 -15.64
C GLU A 171 -4.31 4.25 -14.94
N ASN A 172 -4.00 2.98 -15.22
CA ASN A 172 -2.86 2.31 -14.59
C ASN A 172 -1.54 2.94 -15.03
N ILE A 173 -1.44 3.36 -16.29
CA ILE A 173 -0.24 4.08 -16.78
C ILE A 173 -0.13 5.42 -16.05
N LEU A 174 -1.23 6.17 -15.98
CA LEU A 174 -1.28 7.47 -15.34
C LEU A 174 -0.85 7.39 -13.86
N VAL A 175 -1.51 6.54 -13.08
CA VAL A 175 -1.22 6.33 -11.65
C VAL A 175 0.21 5.80 -11.45
N SER A 176 0.69 4.90 -12.31
CA SER A 176 2.06 4.40 -12.21
C SER A 176 3.08 5.52 -12.37
N VAL A 177 2.95 6.36 -13.40
CA VAL A 177 3.84 7.50 -13.64
C VAL A 177 3.76 8.52 -12.50
N MET A 178 2.57 8.74 -11.97
CA MET A 178 2.33 9.69 -10.87
C MET A 178 2.98 9.29 -9.55
N PHE A 179 3.23 8.01 -9.28
CA PHE A 179 3.66 7.58 -7.94
C PHE A 179 4.92 6.70 -7.93
N SER A 180 5.48 6.32 -9.09
CA SER A 180 6.62 5.40 -9.18
C SER A 180 7.88 5.87 -8.46
N ALA A 181 8.08 7.19 -8.33
CA ALA A 181 9.26 7.75 -7.67
C ALA A 181 9.20 7.64 -6.14
N ILE A 182 8.01 7.59 -5.54
CA ILE A 182 7.83 7.72 -4.09
C ILE A 182 8.55 6.61 -3.31
N PRO A 183 8.41 5.30 -3.64
CA PRO A 183 9.07 4.24 -2.86
C PRO A 183 10.60 4.39 -2.80
N VAL A 184 11.23 4.84 -3.87
CA VAL A 184 12.69 5.07 -3.92
C VAL A 184 13.06 6.33 -3.13
N LEU A 185 12.36 7.45 -3.36
CA LEU A 185 12.68 8.73 -2.72
C LEU A 185 12.40 8.76 -1.20
N SER A 186 11.42 8.00 -0.75
CA SER A 186 11.10 7.82 0.68
C SER A 186 12.10 6.91 1.42
N GLY A 187 12.97 6.20 0.68
CA GLY A 187 13.89 5.20 1.22
C GLY A 187 13.21 3.87 1.60
N ALA A 188 11.96 3.65 1.19
CA ALA A 188 11.28 2.36 1.38
C ALA A 188 11.78 1.28 0.41
N MET A 189 12.38 1.68 -0.72
CA MET A 189 13.11 0.81 -1.63
C MET A 189 14.56 1.29 -1.81
N PRO A 190 15.54 0.37 -1.88
CA PRO A 190 16.92 0.74 -2.19
C PRO A 190 17.02 1.39 -3.57
N ALA A 191 17.78 2.48 -3.69
CA ALA A 191 18.15 2.99 -5.00
C ALA A 191 19.14 2.03 -5.69
N ILE A 192 19.04 1.91 -7.01
CA ILE A 192 19.97 1.09 -7.83
C ILE A 192 21.43 1.51 -7.59
N SER A 193 21.67 2.78 -7.29
CA SER A 193 23.00 3.33 -7.02
C SER A 193 23.54 3.08 -5.61
N GLY A 194 22.87 2.27 -4.78
CA GLY A 194 23.36 1.84 -3.46
C GLY A 194 23.47 2.97 -2.43
N SER A 195 22.51 3.90 -2.40
CA SER A 195 22.60 5.11 -1.59
C SER A 195 22.56 4.88 -0.07
N THR A 196 23.56 5.44 0.64
CA THR A 196 23.66 5.59 2.10
C THR A 196 22.64 6.59 2.68
N SER A 197 22.45 6.63 4.00
CA SER A 197 21.43 7.48 4.65
C SER A 197 21.59 8.98 4.40
N GLU A 198 22.81 9.48 4.21
CA GLU A 198 23.07 10.90 3.85
C GLU A 198 22.48 11.32 2.50
N LYS A 199 22.25 10.37 1.57
CA LYS A 199 21.59 10.65 0.28
C LYS A 199 20.06 10.65 0.40
N ILE A 200 19.49 10.03 1.44
CA ILE A 200 18.04 9.97 1.65
C ILE A 200 17.51 11.36 2.05
N ASP A 201 18.22 12.08 2.92
CA ASP A 201 17.85 13.45 3.31
C ASP A 201 17.96 14.42 2.12
N ALA A 202 18.96 14.22 1.25
CA ALA A 202 19.07 14.95 -0.02
C ALA A 202 17.93 14.58 -1.02
N MET A 203 17.48 13.32 -1.04
CA MET A 203 16.33 12.87 -1.84
C MET A 203 14.99 13.41 -1.30
N GLN A 204 14.86 13.62 0.01
CA GLN A 204 13.73 14.33 0.62
C GLN A 204 13.67 15.79 0.13
N LYS A 205 14.82 16.47 0.00
CA LYS A 205 14.89 17.80 -0.61
C LYS A 205 14.48 17.80 -2.09
N ASN A 206 14.56 16.65 -2.77
CA ASN A 206 14.14 16.47 -4.15
C ASN A 206 12.65 16.10 -4.30
N ILE A 207 11.87 16.02 -3.22
CA ILE A 207 10.44 15.67 -3.30
C ILE A 207 9.65 16.64 -4.19
N GLU A 208 9.98 17.93 -4.10
CA GLU A 208 9.36 18.98 -4.89
C GLU A 208 9.67 18.81 -6.38
N THR A 209 10.95 18.61 -6.71
CA THR A 209 11.39 18.36 -8.09
C THR A 209 10.75 17.08 -8.64
N ALA A 210 10.67 16.02 -7.84
CA ALA A 210 10.06 14.76 -8.25
C ALA A 210 8.55 14.90 -8.50
N PHE A 211 7.85 15.67 -7.67
CA PHE A 211 6.45 16.00 -7.92
C PHE A 211 6.30 16.78 -9.23
N GLU A 212 7.08 17.85 -9.43
CA GLU A 212 6.94 18.68 -10.63
C GLU A 212 7.25 17.86 -11.89
N MET A 213 8.23 16.96 -11.84
CA MET A 213 8.48 15.99 -12.92
C MET A 213 7.30 15.04 -13.16
N ALA A 214 6.69 14.51 -12.10
CA ALA A 214 5.53 13.64 -12.22
C ALA A 214 4.31 14.38 -12.78
N TRP A 215 4.09 15.63 -12.35
CA TRP A 215 3.05 16.50 -12.87
C TRP A 215 3.29 16.83 -14.34
N ASP A 216 4.51 17.23 -14.70
CA ASP A 216 4.89 17.53 -16.09
C ASP A 216 4.75 16.33 -17.02
N ALA A 217 4.99 15.12 -16.50
CA ALA A 217 4.80 13.89 -17.24
C ALA A 217 3.33 13.65 -17.61
N ILE A 218 2.37 14.14 -16.81
CA ILE A 218 0.94 13.89 -17.02
C ILE A 218 0.15 15.09 -17.52
N LYS A 219 0.57 16.33 -17.24
CA LYS A 219 -0.13 17.54 -17.68
C LYS A 219 -0.17 17.61 -19.20
N LEU A 220 -1.23 18.19 -19.77
CA LEU A 220 -1.33 18.41 -21.21
C LEU A 220 -0.51 19.63 -21.65
#